data_AF-A0A437SV88-F1
#
_entry.id   AF-A0A437SV88-F1
#
_cell.length_a   1.000
_cell.length_b   1.000
_cell.length_c   1.000
_cell.angle_alpha   90.00
_cell.angle_beta   90.00
_cell.angle_gamma   90.00
#
_symmetry.space_group_name_H-M   'P 1'
#
loop_
_entity.id
_entity.type
_entity.pdbx_description
1 polymer ?
#
loop_
_entity_poly.entity_id
_entity_poly.type
_entity_poly.pdbx_seq_one_letter_code
_entity_poly.pdbx_strand_id
1 'polypeptide(L)' 'MSLQVSLFTAVIVLIVGLYDISVAINRRHQPQKTAVYAYAILGVIFTILGIFLIINWLLKRG' A
#
# COMPACT_ATOMS: atom_id res chain seq x y z
N MET A 1 1.39 -10.45 -21.86
CA MET A 1 0.72 -9.22 -21.38
C MET A 1 1.76 -8.28 -20.80
N SER A 2 2.07 -7.17 -21.46
CA SER A 2 2.91 -6.13 -20.85
C SER A 2 2.02 -5.32 -19.90
N LEU A 3 2.10 -5.60 -18.60
CA LEU A 3 1.48 -4.75 -17.59
C LEU A 3 2.26 -3.43 -17.55
N GLN A 4 1.89 -2.48 -18.42
CA GLN A 4 2.31 -1.09 -18.31
C GLN A 4 1.55 -0.49 -17.13
N VAL A 5 2.03 -0.75 -15.93
CA VAL A 5 1.53 -0.08 -14.72
C VAL A 5 2.03 1.36 -14.76
N SER A 6 1.10 2.31 -14.77
CA SER A 6 1.45 3.73 -14.75
C SER A 6 2.08 4.08 -13.40
N LEU A 7 3.06 4.99 -13.40
CA LEU A 7 3.62 5.56 -12.16
C LEU A 7 2.50 6.11 -11.26
N PHE A 8 1.45 6.67 -11.87
CA PHE A 8 0.27 7.17 -11.17
C PHE A 8 -0.44 6.08 -10.35
N THR A 9 -0.65 4.90 -10.94
CA THR A 9 -1.22 3.74 -10.23
C THR A 9 -0.34 3.32 -9.05
N ALA A 10 0.97 3.27 -9.25
CA ALA A 10 1.91 2.89 -8.20
C ALA A 10 1.87 3.88 -7.02
N VAL A 11 1.79 5.18 -7.30
CA VAL A 11 1.65 6.24 -6.29
C VAL A 11 0.32 6.13 -5.54
N ILE A 12 -0.80 5.90 -6.23
CA ILE A 12 -2.11 5.72 -5.58
C ILE A 12 -2.06 4.53 -4.63
N VAL A 13 -1.54 3.38 -5.08
CA VAL A 13 -1.43 2.16 -4.26
C VAL A 13 -0.60 2.42 -3.01
N LEU A 14 0.50 3.18 -3.13
CA LEU A 14 1.32 3.58 -2.00
C LEU A 14 0.56 4.48 -1.01
N ILE A 15 -0.17 5.49 -1.50
CA ILE A 15 -0.96 6.40 -0.67
C ILE A 15 -2.04 5.63 0.09
N VAL A 16 -2.77 4.74 -0.59
CA VAL A 16 -3.82 3.92 0.03
C VAL A 16 -3.22 2.99 1.10
N GLY A 17 -2.07 2.35 0.82
CA GLY A 17 -1.40 1.50 1.79
C GLY A 17 -0.99 2.24 3.07
N LEU A 18 -0.39 3.43 2.92
CA LEU A 18 -0.03 4.29 4.06
C LEU A 18 -1.26 4.80 4.83
N TYR A 19 -2.35 5.10 4.11
CA TYR A 19 -3.60 5.50 4.72
C TYR A 19 -4.20 4.37 5.57
N ASP A 20 -4.25 3.14 5.07
CA ASP A 20 -4.76 1.98 5.82
C ASP A 20 -3.93 1.69 7.07
N ILE A 21 -2.61 1.79 6.99
CA ILE A 21 -1.71 1.70 8.16
C ILE A 21 -2.04 2.82 9.17
N SER A 22 -2.23 4.05 8.68
CA SER A 22 -2.57 5.20 9.54
C SER A 22 -3.91 5.01 10.26
N VAL A 23 -4.91 4.48 9.55
CA VAL A 23 -6.22 4.12 10.13
C VAL A 23 -6.07 3.05 11.19
N ALA A 24 -5.27 2.00 10.92
CA ALA A 24 -5.01 0.95 11.90
C ALA A 24 -4.32 1.50 13.16
N ILE A 25 -3.31 2.35 13.01
CA ILE A 25 -2.59 2.98 14.12
C ILE A 25 -3.51 3.88 14.95
N ASN A 26 -4.39 4.65 14.30
CA ASN A 26 -5.33 5.53 14.98
C ASN A 26 -6.39 4.74 15.74
N ARG A 27 -6.86 3.62 15.18
CA ARG A 27 -7.89 2.76 15.77
C ARG A 27 -7.35 1.67 16.69
N ARG A 28 -6.05 1.59 16.95
CA ARG A 28 -5.42 0.53 17.77
C ARG A 28 -5.98 0.36 19.19
N HIS A 29 -6.62 1.40 19.73
CA HIS A 29 -7.21 1.37 21.07
C HIS A 29 -8.67 0.89 21.07
N GLN A 30 -9.27 0.66 19.91
CA GLN A 30 -10.65 0.19 19.81
C GLN A 30 -10.77 -1.29 20.24
N PRO A 31 -11.91 -1.68 20.84
CA PRO A 31 -12.13 -3.06 21.28
C PRO A 31 -12.18 -4.07 20.11
N GLN A 32 -12.54 -3.61 18.90
CA GLN A 32 -12.57 -4.43 17.69
C GLN A 32 -11.18 -4.58 17.06
N LYS A 33 -10.33 -5.39 17.68
CA LYS A 33 -8.93 -5.56 17.25
C LYS A 33 -8.78 -6.25 15.89
N THR A 34 -9.67 -7.19 15.55
CA THR A 34 -9.58 -7.96 14.29
C THR A 34 -9.63 -7.08 13.05
N ALA A 35 -10.54 -6.09 13.03
CA ALA A 35 -10.65 -5.14 11.93
C ALA A 35 -9.38 -4.27 11.82
N VAL A 36 -8.84 -3.82 12.97
CA VAL A 36 -7.61 -3.04 13.01
C VAL A 36 -6.42 -3.82 12.44
N TYR A 37 -6.28 -5.10 12.80
CA TYR A 37 -5.25 -5.96 12.23
C TYR A 37 -5.44 -6.17 10.73
N ALA A 38 -6.67 -6.31 10.24
CA ALA A 38 -6.94 -6.42 8.81
C ALA A 38 -6.50 -5.17 8.04
N TYR A 39 -6.83 -3.96 8.53
CA TYR A 39 -6.34 -2.70 7.95
C TYR A 39 -4.82 -2.59 7.98
N ALA A 40 -4.17 -2.99 9.07
CA ALA A 40 -2.72 -2.96 9.17
C ALA A 40 -2.06 -3.90 8.14
N ILE A 41 -2.54 -5.14 8.03
CA ILE A 41 -2.01 -6.14 7.09
C ILE A 41 -2.23 -5.68 5.65
N LEU A 42 -3.45 -5.23 5.32
CA LEU A 42 -3.79 -4.77 3.98
C LEU A 42 -2.94 -3.55 3.58
N GLY A 43 -2.78 -2.60 4.50
CA GLY A 43 -1.98 -1.41 4.28
C GLY A 43 -0.49 -1.73 4.06
N VAL A 44 0.07 -2.68 4.81
CA VAL A 44 1.46 -3.16 4.60
C VAL A 44 1.62 -3.80 3.22
N ILE A 45 0.67 -4.66 2.81
CA ILE A 45 0.70 -5.31 1.49
C ILE A 45 0.67 -4.26 0.37
N PHE A 46 -0.26 -3.29 0.43
CA PHE A 46 -0.34 -2.24 -0.57
C PHE A 46 0.89 -1.34 -0.57
N THR A 47 1.47 -1.04 0.59
CA THR A 47 2.70 -0.25 0.66
C THR A 47 3.86 -0.97 -0.04
N ILE A 48 4.08 -2.26 0.26
CA ILE A 48 5.14 -3.07 -0.37
C ILE A 48 4.92 -3.17 -1.89
N LEU A 49 3.68 -3.42 -2.32
CA LEU A 49 3.34 -3.48 -3.74
C LEU A 49 3.57 -2.14 -4.44
N GLY A 50 3.17 -1.02 -3.82
CA GLY A 50 3.41 0.33 -4.36
C GLY A 50 4.90 0.60 -4.55
N ILE A 51 5.73 0.30 -3.56
CA ILE A 51 7.20 0.42 -3.65
C ILE A 51 7.75 -0.45 -4.78
N PHE A 52 7.34 -1.72 -4.85
CA PHE A 52 7.78 -2.64 -5.90
C PHE A 52 7.42 -2.15 -7.30
N LEU A 53 6.21 -1.60 -7.49
CA LEU A 53 5.78 -1.04 -8.77
C LEU A 53 6.63 0.17 -9.16
N ILE A 54 6.97 1.05 -8.22
CA ILE A 54 7.85 2.20 -8.46
C ILE A 54 9.26 1.73 -8.85
N ILE A 55 9.84 0.77 -8.12
CA ILE A 55 11.17 0.23 -8.43
C ILE A 55 11.21 -0.39 -9.82
N ASN A 56 10.22 -1.23 -10.17
CA ASN A 56 10.16 -1.82 -11.52
C ASN A 56 9.99 -0.77 -12.61
N TRP A 57 9.21 0.27 -12.34
CA TRP A 57 9.05 1.37 -13.28
C TRP A 57 10.37 2.13 -13.48
N LEU A 58 11.14 2.37 -12.42
CA LEU A 58 12.46 3.01 -12.50
C LEU A 58 13.45 2.15 -13.29
N LEU A 59 13.51 0.84 -13.01
CA LEU A 59 14.41 -0.10 -13.69
C LEU A 59 14.11 -0.25 -15.19
N LYS A 60 12.85 -0.10 -15.60
CA LYS A 60 12.47 -0.15 -17.02
C LYS A 60 12.76 1.15 -17.78
N ARG A 61 13.15 2.21 -17.07
CA ARG A 61 13.35 3.55 -17.65
C ARG A 61 14.83 3.93 -17.77
N GLY A 62 15.72 3.21 -17.08
CA GLY A 62 17.18 3.27 -17.29
C GLY A 62 17.61 2.24 -18.31
#